data_AF-A0A836ZR22-F1
#
_entry.id   AF-A0A836ZR22-F1
#
_cell.length_a   1.000
_cell.length_b   1.000
_cell.length_c   1.000
_cell.angle_alpha   90.00
_cell.angle_beta   90.00
_cell.angle_gamma   90.00
#
_symmetry.space_group_name_H-M   'P 1'
#
loop_
_entity.id
_entity.type
_entity.pdbx_description
1 polymer ?
#
loop_
_entity_poly.entity_id
_entity_poly.type
_entity_poly.pdbx_seq_one_letter_code
_entity_poly.pdbx_strand_id
1 'polypeptide(L)'
;WQENDGDGGFYTTQEGRTYTVNKHLTNYEDTRFKEYPKSPLNRVLVHHALREAGFGGKEVIIATGLPVSYYYLANGSRDDALINAKVDNLKRGVTCGLHPMAKIKKNVVATEAIAAYFDQLM
;
A
#
# COMPACT_ATOMS: atom_id res chain seq x y z
N TRP A 1 1.53 32.93 -6.04
CA TRP A 1 1.75 31.52 -6.35
C TRP A 1 0.68 30.74 -5.61
N GLN A 2 -0.39 30.35 -6.31
CA GLN A 2 -1.40 29.47 -5.71
C GLN A 2 -0.79 28.08 -5.63
N GLU A 3 -0.63 27.59 -4.42
CA GLU A 3 -0.35 26.19 -4.11
C GLU A 3 -1.56 25.39 -4.62
N ASN A 4 -1.45 24.87 -5.85
CA ASN A 4 -2.33 23.81 -6.28
C ASN A 4 -1.91 22.58 -5.47
N ASP A 5 -2.54 22.36 -4.32
CA ASP A 5 -2.42 21.20 -3.41
C ASP A 5 -2.86 19.87 -4.07
N GLY A 6 -2.85 19.79 -5.40
CA GLY A 6 -3.33 18.67 -6.18
C GLY A 6 -2.22 17.74 -6.62
N ASP A 7 -2.13 16.60 -5.93
CA ASP A 7 -1.96 15.29 -6.57
C ASP A 7 -0.51 14.83 -6.92
N GLY A 8 0.43 15.11 -6.01
CA GLY A 8 1.74 14.44 -6.04
C GLY A 8 2.54 14.53 -4.75
N GLY A 9 3.71 13.88 -4.70
CA GLY A 9 4.60 13.95 -3.55
C GLY A 9 5.94 13.24 -3.76
N PHE A 10 6.97 13.77 -3.10
CA PHE A 10 8.27 13.13 -2.97
C PHE A 10 8.30 12.36 -1.65
N TYR A 11 8.45 11.06 -1.74
CA TYR A 11 8.39 10.14 -0.61
C TYR A 11 9.76 9.54 -0.33
N THR A 12 10.13 9.46 0.94
CA THR A 12 11.33 8.74 1.38
C THR A 12 10.92 7.59 2.28
N THR A 13 11.37 6.38 1.97
CA THR A 13 11.10 5.20 2.80
C THR A 13 12.06 5.17 3.98
N GLN A 14 11.71 4.42 5.04
CA GLN A 14 12.59 4.22 6.20
C GLN A 14 13.99 3.69 5.82
N GLU A 15 14.11 2.94 4.72
CA GLU A 15 15.38 2.45 4.18
C GLU A 15 16.16 3.49 3.36
N GLY A 16 15.66 4.73 3.24
CA GLY A 16 16.32 5.83 2.54
C GLY A 16 16.09 5.88 1.01
N ARG A 17 15.14 5.10 0.48
CA ARG A 17 14.79 5.14 -0.96
C ARG A 17 13.80 6.25 -1.24
N THR A 18 14.00 6.97 -2.34
CA THR A 18 13.12 8.06 -2.76
C THR A 18 12.19 7.63 -3.90
N TYR A 19 10.96 8.11 -3.84
CA TYR A 19 9.91 7.84 -4.84
C TYR A 19 9.17 9.12 -5.15
N THR A 20 8.72 9.26 -6.40
CA THR A 20 7.77 10.31 -6.79
C THR A 20 6.44 9.65 -7.10
N VAL A 21 5.35 10.16 -6.51
CA VAL A 21 3.99 9.76 -6.87
C VAL A 21 3.32 10.99 -7.46
N ASN A 22 2.83 10.91 -8.69
CA ASN A 22 2.06 11.97 -9.33
C ASN A 22 1.27 11.38 -10.51
N LYS A 23 0.04 11.83 -10.73
CA LYS A 23 -0.81 11.35 -11.85
C LYS A 23 -0.28 11.71 -13.25
N HIS A 24 0.62 12.68 -13.36
CA HIS A 24 1.16 13.19 -14.62
C HIS A 24 2.53 12.59 -14.98
N LEU A 25 2.97 11.53 -14.29
CA LEU A 25 4.19 10.82 -14.65
C LEU A 25 4.02 10.17 -16.02
N THR A 26 4.90 10.53 -16.97
CA THR A 26 4.94 9.93 -18.31
C THR A 26 5.67 8.59 -18.31
N ASN A 27 6.66 8.44 -17.44
CA ASN A 27 7.37 7.19 -17.17
C ASN A 27 7.05 6.75 -15.75
N TYR A 28 6.30 5.66 -15.60
CA TYR A 28 5.87 5.12 -14.31
C TYR A 28 6.40 3.70 -14.10
N GLU A 29 6.50 3.31 -12.84
CA GLU A 29 6.91 1.96 -12.44
C GLU A 29 5.78 0.96 -12.69
N ASP A 30 6.09 -0.20 -13.29
CA ASP A 30 5.12 -1.30 -13.40
C ASP A 30 4.94 -1.97 -12.04
N THR A 31 3.69 -2.12 -11.60
CA THR A 31 3.34 -2.75 -10.31
C THR A 31 2.98 -4.24 -10.45
N ARG A 32 2.94 -4.78 -11.67
CA ARG A 32 2.50 -6.15 -11.98
C ARG A 32 3.64 -7.15 -11.85
N PHE A 33 4.23 -7.23 -10.67
CA PHE A 33 5.30 -8.17 -10.36
C PHE A 33 5.09 -8.84 -8.99
N LYS A 34 5.61 -10.06 -8.86
CA LYS A 34 5.36 -10.93 -7.69
C LYS A 34 5.77 -10.30 -6.36
N GLU A 35 6.86 -9.53 -6.38
CA GLU A 35 7.43 -8.92 -5.17
C GLU A 35 6.73 -7.61 -4.77
N TYR A 36 5.80 -7.11 -5.59
CA TYR A 36 5.12 -5.83 -5.36
C TYR A 36 4.48 -5.72 -3.98
N PRO A 37 3.75 -6.72 -3.45
CA PRO A 37 3.06 -6.59 -2.15
C PRO A 37 3.99 -6.31 -0.95
N LYS A 38 5.25 -6.74 -1.04
CA LYS A 38 6.27 -6.52 0.00
C LYS A 38 7.31 -5.47 -0.41
N SER A 39 7.06 -4.75 -1.51
CA SER A 39 7.98 -3.74 -2.04
C SER A 39 7.79 -2.38 -1.34
N PRO A 40 8.85 -1.55 -1.29
CA PRO A 40 8.72 -0.17 -0.83
C PRO A 40 7.83 0.67 -1.77
N LEU A 41 7.74 0.32 -3.06
CA LEU A 41 6.83 0.96 -4.01
C LEU A 41 5.37 0.83 -3.57
N ASN A 42 4.93 -0.39 -3.21
CA ASN A 42 3.59 -0.61 -2.67
C ASN A 42 3.35 0.19 -1.38
N ARG A 43 4.34 0.21 -0.48
CA ARG A 43 4.26 0.96 0.77
C ARG A 43 4.04 2.45 0.53
N VAL A 44 4.82 3.05 -0.37
CA VAL A 44 4.68 4.47 -0.75
C VAL A 44 3.29 4.75 -1.31
N LEU A 45 2.80 3.91 -2.22
CA LEU A 45 1.47 4.09 -2.82
C LEU A 45 0.33 3.98 -1.80
N VAL A 46 0.43 3.06 -0.83
CA VAL A 46 -0.55 2.95 0.27
C VAL A 46 -0.51 4.20 1.17
N HIS A 47 0.67 4.69 1.54
CA HIS A 47 0.80 5.90 2.35
C HIS A 47 0.33 7.15 1.60
N HIS A 48 0.58 7.25 0.29
CA HIS A 48 0.04 8.30 -0.57
C HIS A 48 -1.49 8.26 -0.57
N ALA A 49 -2.10 7.09 -0.84
CA ALA A 49 -3.55 6.96 -0.84
C ALA A 49 -4.19 7.31 0.53
N LEU A 50 -3.58 6.90 1.64
CA LEU A 50 -4.05 7.26 2.98
C LEU A 50 -3.95 8.77 3.23
N ARG A 51 -2.89 9.43 2.73
CA ARG A 51 -2.74 10.89 2.83
C ARG A 51 -3.84 11.60 2.04
N GLU A 52 -4.04 11.23 0.77
CA GLU A 52 -5.09 11.81 -0.09
C GLU A 52 -6.48 11.59 0.50
N ALA A 53 -6.70 10.47 1.18
CA ALA A 53 -7.94 10.19 1.90
C ALA A 53 -8.08 10.92 3.26
N GLY A 54 -7.14 11.80 3.63
CA GLY A 54 -7.22 12.62 4.85
C GLY A 54 -6.84 11.87 6.14
N PHE A 55 -6.06 10.79 6.05
CA PHE A 55 -5.56 10.04 7.21
C PHE A 55 -4.15 10.41 7.66
N GLY A 56 -3.55 11.45 7.08
CA GLY A 56 -2.25 11.97 7.51
C GLY A 56 -2.22 12.26 9.02
N GLY A 57 -1.21 11.73 9.73
CA GLY A 57 -1.04 11.91 11.17
C GLY A 57 -1.94 11.04 12.06
N LYS A 58 -2.94 10.37 11.48
CA LYS A 58 -3.89 9.51 12.23
C LYS A 58 -3.34 8.10 12.41
N GLU A 59 -3.77 7.44 13.48
CA GLU A 59 -3.57 6.00 13.65
C GLU A 59 -4.68 5.26 12.90
N VAL A 60 -4.31 4.29 12.07
CA VAL A 60 -5.26 3.58 11.20
C VAL A 60 -5.10 2.06 11.32
N ILE A 61 -6.23 1.37 11.19
CA ILE A 61 -6.30 -0.06 10.90
C ILE A 61 -6.80 -0.17 9.46
N ILE A 62 -6.07 -0.90 8.63
CA ILE A 62 -6.38 -1.04 7.20
C ILE A 62 -6.65 -2.51 6.86
N ALA A 63 -7.42 -2.71 5.79
CA ALA A 63 -7.53 -3.99 5.12
C ALA A 63 -6.98 -3.85 3.69
N THR A 64 -6.15 -4.80 3.26
CA THR A 64 -5.54 -4.80 1.92
C THR A 64 -5.74 -6.15 1.23
N GLY A 65 -5.76 -6.13 -0.10
CA GLY A 65 -5.95 -7.34 -0.92
C GLY A 65 -4.65 -8.03 -1.34
N LEU A 66 -4.74 -9.32 -1.62
CA LEU A 66 -3.81 -10.05 -2.49
C LEU A 66 -4.60 -10.81 -3.56
N PRO A 67 -4.08 -10.90 -4.79
CA PRO A 67 -4.64 -11.79 -5.80
C PRO A 67 -4.75 -13.22 -5.28
N VAL A 68 -5.76 -13.97 -5.73
CA VAL A 68 -5.97 -15.38 -5.32
C VAL A 68 -4.71 -16.24 -5.52
N SER A 69 -4.04 -16.06 -6.65
CA SER A 69 -2.80 -16.78 -7.01
C SER A 69 -1.59 -16.42 -6.12
N TYR A 70 -1.69 -15.35 -5.32
CA TYR A 70 -0.66 -14.89 -4.41
C TYR A 70 -1.05 -15.22 -2.97
N TYR A 71 -2.34 -15.20 -2.65
CA TYR A 71 -2.84 -15.50 -1.31
C TYR A 71 -2.75 -17.00 -0.97
N TYR A 72 -2.91 -17.87 -1.97
CA TYR A 72 -2.84 -19.32 -1.80
C TYR A 72 -1.63 -19.91 -2.54
N LEU A 73 -1.00 -20.90 -1.88
CA LEU A 73 -0.01 -21.78 -2.48
C LEU A 73 -0.70 -22.80 -3.41
N ALA A 74 0.09 -23.49 -4.23
CA ALA A 74 -0.44 -24.47 -5.20
C ALA A 74 -1.23 -25.62 -4.56
N ASN A 75 -0.97 -25.94 -3.28
CA ASN A 75 -1.70 -26.94 -2.50
C ASN A 75 -3.00 -26.40 -1.87
N GLY A 76 -3.38 -25.15 -2.16
CA GLY A 76 -4.56 -24.49 -1.61
C GLY A 76 -4.39 -23.94 -0.19
N SER A 77 -3.23 -24.13 0.46
CA SER A 77 -2.97 -23.52 1.77
C SER A 77 -2.62 -22.04 1.61
N ARG A 78 -2.83 -21.26 2.67
CA ARG A 78 -2.51 -19.83 2.68
C ARG A 78 -0.99 -19.59 2.61
N ASP A 79 -0.55 -18.61 1.83
CA ASP A 79 0.85 -18.16 1.81
C ASP A 79 1.12 -17.19 2.98
N ASP A 80 1.22 -17.74 4.19
CA ASP A 80 1.48 -16.96 5.40
C ASP A 80 2.79 -16.17 5.33
N ALA A 81 3.80 -16.67 4.60
CA ALA A 81 5.07 -15.98 4.43
C ALA A 81 4.88 -14.68 3.65
N LEU A 82 4.19 -14.71 2.51
CA LEU A 82 3.90 -13.51 1.72
C LEU A 82 2.97 -12.55 2.46
N ILE A 83 1.94 -13.07 3.14
CA ILE A 83 0.99 -12.25 3.90
C ILE A 83 1.71 -11.51 5.02
N ASN A 84 2.53 -12.19 5.81
CA ASN A 84 3.29 -11.56 6.89
C ASN A 84 4.28 -10.55 6.34
N ALA A 85 4.97 -10.87 5.24
CA ALA A 85 5.88 -9.92 4.59
C ALA A 85 5.16 -8.65 4.10
N LYS A 86 3.94 -8.77 3.57
CA LYS A 86 3.10 -7.61 3.19
C LYS A 86 2.70 -6.78 4.42
N VAL A 87 2.26 -7.45 5.50
CA VAL A 87 1.91 -6.78 6.76
C VAL A 87 3.09 -6.01 7.32
N ASP A 88 4.27 -6.63 7.37
CA ASP A 88 5.49 -6.01 7.89
C ASP A 88 5.97 -4.87 6.99
N ASN A 89 5.86 -5.02 5.66
CA ASN A 89 6.17 -3.95 4.73
C ASN A 89 5.33 -2.71 4.99
N LEU A 90 4.01 -2.85 5.20
CA LEU A 90 3.09 -1.73 5.39
C LEU A 90 3.15 -1.08 6.78
N LYS A 91 3.80 -1.71 7.76
CA LYS A 91 4.06 -1.10 9.08
C LYS A 91 5.27 -0.16 9.10
N ARG A 92 6.15 -0.25 8.09
CA ARG A 92 7.39 0.54 8.04
C ARG A 92 7.12 1.99 7.65
N GLY A 93 8.01 2.89 8.09
CA GLY A 93 7.83 4.32 7.87
C GLY A 93 7.99 4.77 6.41
N VAL A 94 7.24 5.81 6.07
CA VAL A 94 7.37 6.64 4.87
C VAL A 94 7.24 8.09 5.32
N THR A 95 8.02 9.01 4.72
CA THR A 95 7.91 10.46 4.95
C THR A 95 7.67 11.19 3.64
N CYS A 96 7.05 12.38 3.70
CA CYS A 96 6.77 13.22 2.52
C CYS A 96 6.85 14.70 2.91
N GLY A 97 8.06 15.28 2.90
CA GLY A 97 8.26 16.67 3.32
C GLY A 97 7.65 16.96 4.70
N LEU A 98 6.84 18.01 4.78
CA LEU A 98 6.11 18.40 5.99
C LEU A 98 4.73 17.73 6.12
N HIS A 99 4.30 16.96 5.12
CA HIS A 99 2.98 16.32 5.16
C HIS A 99 3.01 15.15 6.16
N PRO A 100 2.06 15.11 7.11
CA PRO A 100 2.00 14.01 8.07
C PRO A 100 1.51 12.74 7.38
N MET A 101 2.17 11.60 7.65
CA MET A 101 1.76 10.29 7.13
C MET A 101 0.88 9.55 8.14
N ALA A 102 -0.01 8.69 7.63
CA ALA A 102 -0.79 7.79 8.48
C ALA A 102 0.12 6.81 9.23
N LYS A 103 -0.27 6.45 10.46
CA LYS A 103 0.40 5.45 11.30
C LYS A 103 -0.39 4.14 11.25
N ILE A 104 0.02 3.21 10.40
CA ILE A 104 -0.64 1.92 10.23
C ILE A 104 -0.35 1.04 11.47
N LYS A 105 -1.36 0.85 12.33
CA LYS A 105 -1.25 0.01 13.54
C LYS A 105 -1.47 -1.46 13.24
N LYS A 106 -2.38 -1.75 12.31
CA LYS A 106 -2.72 -3.11 11.89
C LYS A 106 -3.10 -3.10 10.42
N ASN A 107 -2.61 -4.10 9.69
CA ASN A 107 -3.04 -4.41 8.34
C ASN A 107 -3.62 -5.83 8.34
N VAL A 108 -4.88 -5.97 7.91
CA VAL A 108 -5.51 -7.26 7.65
C VAL A 108 -5.39 -7.54 6.16
N VAL A 109 -4.83 -8.69 5.77
CA VAL A 109 -4.73 -9.08 4.36
C VAL A 109 -5.85 -10.05 4.03
N ALA A 110 -6.71 -9.64 3.10
CA ALA A 110 -7.77 -10.47 2.55
C ALA A 110 -7.41 -10.97 1.16
N THR A 111 -8.02 -12.08 0.74
CA THR A 111 -7.95 -12.52 -0.65
C THR A 111 -8.91 -11.70 -1.49
N GLU A 112 -8.41 -11.17 -2.59
CA GLU A 112 -9.24 -10.56 -3.64
C GLU A 112 -10.16 -11.62 -4.26
N ALA A 113 -11.16 -11.17 -5.02
CA ALA A 113 -12.25 -11.96 -5.63
C ALA A 113 -13.15 -12.70 -4.62
N ILE A 114 -12.60 -13.52 -3.74
CA ILE A 114 -13.36 -14.23 -2.69
C ILE A 114 -14.00 -13.23 -1.72
N ALA A 115 -13.28 -12.18 -1.31
CA ALA A 115 -13.86 -11.12 -0.46
C ALA A 115 -15.08 -10.46 -1.12
N ALA A 116 -15.04 -10.25 -2.44
CA ALA A 116 -16.17 -9.67 -3.19
C ALA A 116 -17.35 -10.65 -3.28
N TYR A 117 -17.08 -11.96 -3.43
CA TYR A 117 -18.14 -12.97 -3.41
C TYR A 117 -18.85 -13.04 -2.05
N PHE A 118 -18.11 -12.96 -0.94
CA PHE A 118 -18.72 -12.88 0.39
C PHE A 118 -19.58 -11.63 0.58
N ASP A 119 -19.15 -10.48 0.07
CA ASP A 119 -19.92 -9.23 0.09
C ASP A 119 -21.24 -9.35 -0.70
N GLN A 120 -21.27 -10.13 -1.77
CA GLN A 120 -22.50 -10.40 -2.53
C GLN A 120 -23.48 -11.32 -1.80
N LEU A 121 -22.99 -12.22 -0.94
CA LEU A 121 -23.81 -13.21 -0.24
C LEU A 121 -24.45 -12.70 1.05
N MET A 122 -23.90 -11.63 1.64
CA MET A 122 -24.36 -11.04 2.90
C MET A 122 -25.10 -9.73 2.65
#